data_AF-A0A954U7R7-F1
#
_entry.id   AF-A0A954U7R7-F1
#
_cell.length_a   1.000
_cell.length_b   1.000
_cell.length_c   1.000
_cell.angle_alpha   90.00
_cell.angle_beta   90.00
_cell.angle_gamma   90.00
#
_symmetry.space_group_name_H-M   'P 1'
#
loop_
_entity.id
_entity.type
_entity.pdbx_description
1 polymer ?
#
loop_
_entity_poly.entity_id
_entity_poly.type
_entity_poly.pdbx_seq_one_letter_code
_entity_poly.pdbx_strand_id
1 'polypeptide(L)'
;EVELSAWVKATNVYPGNHPEELPAVAISFYDENRQDVGRDWIGPFHGTSRWDQKSKTVRVPITAREAIVRIGLFGATGAFAVDDVKLVPTAR
;
A
#
# COMPACT_ATOMS: atom_id res chain seq x y z
N GLU A 1 11.55 -12.05 2.93
CA GLU A 1 10.65 -11.15 2.19
C GLU A 1 9.24 -11.40 2.71
N VAL A 2 8.31 -10.51 2.41
CA VAL A 2 6.89 -10.68 2.74
C VAL A 2 6.08 -10.37 1.49
N GLU A 3 5.00 -11.10 1.25
CA GLU A 3 4.02 -10.75 0.24
C GLU A 3 2.90 -9.97 0.89
N LEU A 4 2.71 -8.73 0.44
CA LEU A 4 1.53 -7.93 0.76
C LEU A 4 0.52 -8.14 -0.36
N SER A 5 -0.72 -8.45 -0.01
CA SER A 5 -1.83 -8.52 -0.96
C SER A 5 -3.10 -7.89 -0.39
N ALA A 6 -3.97 -7.41 -1.28
CA ALA A 6 -5.27 -6.87 -0.94
C ALA A 6 -6.20 -6.94 -2.15
N TRP A 7 -7.50 -7.08 -1.90
CA TRP A 7 -8.53 -6.75 -2.87
C TRP A 7 -8.75 -5.24 -2.86
N VAL A 8 -8.84 -4.64 -4.04
CA VAL A 8 -8.99 -3.19 -4.17
C VAL A 8 -10.05 -2.82 -5.20
N LYS A 9 -10.76 -1.72 -4.95
CA LYS A 9 -11.73 -1.14 -5.88
C LYS A 9 -11.68 0.39 -5.80
N ALA A 10 -11.56 1.05 -6.94
CA ALA A 10 -11.64 2.50 -7.06
C ALA A 10 -13.00 2.91 -7.64
N THR A 11 -13.57 4.02 -7.17
CA THR A 11 -14.80 4.60 -7.74
C THR A 11 -14.63 6.10 -7.85
N ASN A 12 -14.60 6.59 -9.09
CA ASN A 12 -14.41 7.99 -9.47
C ASN A 12 -13.22 8.63 -8.74
N VAL A 13 -12.10 7.92 -8.69
CA VAL A 13 -10.87 8.41 -8.08
C VAL A 13 -10.17 9.37 -9.02
N TYR A 14 -9.89 10.57 -8.53
CA TYR A 14 -9.09 11.58 -9.23
C TYR A 14 -7.96 12.05 -8.32
N PRO A 15 -6.79 12.37 -8.90
CA PRO A 15 -5.68 12.93 -8.13
C PRO A 15 -6.13 14.23 -7.44
N GLY A 16 -5.48 14.54 -6.32
CA GLY A 16 -5.67 15.80 -5.61
C GLY A 16 -5.01 16.98 -6.34
N ASN A 17 -4.33 17.83 -5.58
CA ASN A 17 -3.62 18.99 -6.14
C ASN A 17 -2.40 18.58 -6.96
N HIS A 18 -1.82 17.41 -6.66
CA HIS A 18 -0.67 16.87 -7.38
C HIS A 18 -0.97 15.49 -8.00
N PRO A 19 -0.40 15.16 -9.18
CA PRO A 19 -0.69 13.90 -9.87
C PRO A 19 -0.37 12.62 -9.08
N GLU A 20 0.58 12.70 -8.14
CA GLU A 20 0.99 11.61 -7.26
C GLU A 20 0.03 11.37 -6.08
N GLU A 21 -0.90 12.30 -5.83
CA GLU A 21 -1.89 12.20 -4.76
C GLU A 21 -2.99 11.22 -5.16
N LEU A 22 -2.69 9.92 -5.08
CA LEU A 22 -3.56 8.82 -5.49
C LEU A 22 -3.63 7.73 -4.42
N PRO A 23 -4.76 7.01 -4.31
CA PRO A 23 -4.89 5.93 -3.35
C PRO A 23 -3.90 4.80 -3.58
N ALA A 24 -3.45 4.23 -2.47
CA ALA A 24 -2.59 3.06 -2.45
C ALA A 24 -2.75 2.28 -1.14
N VAL A 25 -2.23 1.06 -1.15
CA VAL A 25 -1.84 0.34 0.07
C VAL A 25 -0.33 0.46 0.19
N ALA A 26 0.15 1.17 1.19
CA ALA A 26 1.56 1.38 1.45
C ALA A 26 2.04 0.50 2.61
N ILE A 27 3.27 0.03 2.57
CA ILE A 27 3.98 -0.55 3.71
C ILE A 27 5.22 0.28 3.97
N SER A 28 5.51 0.56 5.24
CA SER A 28 6.74 1.25 5.64
C SER A 28 7.36 0.56 6.83
N PHE A 29 8.69 0.50 6.84
CA PHE A 29 9.49 -0.18 7.84
C PHE A 29 10.23 0.83 8.69
N TYR A 30 10.31 0.56 9.97
CA TYR A 30 10.98 1.40 10.95
C TYR A 30 12.00 0.60 11.74
N ASP A 31 13.11 1.24 12.11
CA ASP A 31 14.11 0.66 13.00
C ASP A 31 13.75 0.84 14.50
N GLU A 32 14.66 0.44 15.38
CA GLU A 32 14.51 0.56 16.84
C GLU A 32 14.34 2.02 17.33
N ASN A 33 14.80 2.99 16.56
CA ASN A 33 14.67 4.42 16.87
C ASN A 33 13.46 5.06 16.17
N ARG A 34 12.59 4.24 15.57
CA ARG A 34 11.45 4.67 14.74
C ARG A 34 11.84 5.52 13.53
N GLN A 35 13.06 5.37 13.03
CA GLN A 35 13.46 5.98 11.77
C GLN A 35 12.95 5.14 10.61
N ASP A 36 12.51 5.80 9.54
CA ASP A 36 12.07 5.13 8.32
C ASP A 36 13.26 4.49 7.60
N VAL A 37 13.19 3.17 7.39
CA VAL A 37 14.26 2.39 6.77
C VAL A 37 13.83 1.71 5.47
N GLY A 38 12.63 2.01 4.97
CA GLY A 38 12.15 1.48 3.70
C GLY A 38 10.64 1.56 3.53
N ARG A 39 10.19 1.67 2.28
CA ARG A 39 8.76 1.72 1.93
C ARG A 39 8.48 0.98 0.64
N ASP A 40 7.26 0.47 0.52
CA ASP A 40 6.73 -0.04 -0.73
C ASP A 40 5.22 0.19 -0.84
N TRP A 41 4.66 0.00 -2.03
CA TRP A 41 3.30 0.39 -2.38
C TRP A 41 2.66 -0.63 -3.33
N ILE A 42 1.36 -0.89 -3.12
CA ILE A 42 0.45 -1.47 -4.11
C ILE A 42 -0.47 -0.33 -4.59
N GLY A 43 -0.32 0.01 -5.87
CA GLY A 43 -0.92 1.21 -6.47
C GLY A 43 0.13 2.03 -7.23
N PRO A 44 -0.17 3.29 -7.60
CA PRO A 44 -1.40 4.03 -7.29
C PRO A 44 -2.62 3.54 -8.08
N PHE A 45 -3.83 3.85 -7.58
CA PHE A 45 -5.10 3.56 -8.27
C PHE A 45 -5.80 4.85 -8.70
N HIS A 46 -6.41 4.85 -9.88
CA HIS A 46 -7.08 6.02 -10.46
C HIS A 46 -8.37 5.59 -11.18
N GLY A 47 -9.29 6.54 -11.38
CA GLY A 47 -10.55 6.33 -12.09
C GLY A 47 -11.51 5.39 -11.35
N THR A 48 -12.21 4.56 -12.12
CA THR A 48 -13.17 3.57 -11.61
C THR A 48 -12.72 2.18 -12.03
N SER A 49 -12.66 1.26 -11.08
CA SER A 49 -12.33 -0.15 -11.33
C SER A 49 -13.34 -1.06 -10.64
N ARG A 50 -13.39 -2.32 -11.09
CA ARG A 50 -14.03 -3.40 -10.32
C ARG A 50 -13.05 -3.91 -9.25
N TRP A 51 -13.56 -4.72 -8.32
CA TRP A 51 -12.71 -5.46 -7.40
C TRP A 51 -11.69 -6.29 -8.17
N ASP A 52 -10.42 -6.12 -7.84
CA ASP A 52 -9.30 -6.91 -8.36
C ASP A 52 -8.31 -7.17 -7.23
N GLN A 53 -7.67 -8.33 -7.25
CA GLN A 53 -6.65 -8.67 -6.27
C GLN A 53 -5.30 -8.15 -6.74
N LYS A 54 -4.61 -7.42 -5.88
CA LYS A 54 -3.25 -6.94 -6.12
C LYS A 54 -2.32 -7.50 -5.06
N SER A 55 -1.11 -7.87 -5.47
CA SER A 55 -0.06 -8.32 -4.57
C SER A 55 1.30 -7.77 -4.97
N LYS A 56 2.21 -7.74 -4.00
CA LYS A 56 3.61 -7.37 -4.18
C LYS A 56 4.49 -8.07 -3.16
N THR A 57 5.57 -8.68 -3.62
CA THR A 57 6.65 -9.16 -2.75
C THR A 57 7.55 -8.00 -2.37
N VAL A 58 7.69 -7.78 -1.06
CA VAL A 58 8.42 -6.67 -0.46
C VAL A 58 9.62 -7.20 0.31
N ARG A 59 10.79 -6.57 0.07
CA ARG A 59 11.99 -6.83 0.86
C ARG A 59 11.90 -6.14 2.21
N VAL A 60 12.05 -6.92 3.28
CA VAL A 60 12.14 -6.39 4.65
C VAL A 60 13.59 -5.99 4.91
N PRO A 61 13.89 -4.71 5.19
CA PRO A 61 15.23 -4.29 5.58
C PRO A 61 15.72 -5.03 6.83
N ILE A 62 17.01 -5.37 6.90
CA ILE A 62 17.58 -6.15 8.01
C ILE A 62 17.48 -5.43 9.37
N THR A 63 17.46 -4.10 9.34
CA THR A 63 17.34 -3.22 10.51
C THR A 63 15.90 -3.00 10.94
N ALA A 64 14.90 -3.44 10.16
CA ALA A 64 13.50 -3.23 10.48
C ALA A 64 13.10 -3.94 11.79
N ARG A 65 12.31 -3.25 12.62
CA ARG A 65 11.73 -3.74 13.88
C ARG A 65 10.20 -3.60 13.89
N GLU A 66 9.68 -2.66 13.13
CA GLU A 66 8.24 -2.41 12.99
C GLU A 66 7.90 -2.21 11.51
N ALA A 67 6.70 -2.66 11.11
CA ALA A 67 6.13 -2.38 9.81
C ALA A 67 4.72 -1.81 9.98
N ILE A 68 4.40 -0.75 9.25
CA ILE A 68 3.07 -0.14 9.25
C ILE A 68 2.49 -0.25 7.84
N VAL A 69 1.36 -0.95 7.72
CA VAL A 69 0.54 -0.96 6.50
C VAL A 69 -0.45 0.20 6.59
N ARG A 70 -0.41 1.10 5.60
CA ARG A 70 -1.26 2.29 5.49
C ARG A 70 -2.15 2.17 4.26
N ILE A 71 -3.42 2.44 4.45
CA ILE A 71 -4.41 2.51 3.37
C ILE A 71 -4.97 3.92 3.39
N GLY A 72 -4.91 4.59 2.25
CA GLY A 72 -5.39 5.97 2.17
C GLY A 72 -5.61 6.44 0.74
N LEU A 73 -6.36 7.52 0.60
CA LEU A 73 -6.51 8.28 -0.64
C LEU A 73 -5.26 9.13 -0.96
N PHE A 74 -4.43 9.39 0.06
CA PHE A 74 -3.18 10.17 -0.07
C PHE A 74 -3.34 11.47 -0.86
N GLY A 75 -4.41 12.23 -0.58
CA GLY A 75 -4.71 13.52 -1.22
C GLY A 75 -5.72 13.42 -2.37
N ALA A 76 -6.00 12.22 -2.88
CA ALA A 76 -7.03 12.00 -3.90
C ALA A 76 -8.45 12.27 -3.41
N THR A 77 -9.36 12.40 -4.37
CA THR A 77 -10.82 12.40 -4.15
C THR A 77 -11.46 11.11 -4.69
N GLY A 78 -12.75 10.93 -4.44
CA GLY A 78 -13.50 9.71 -4.81
C GLY A 78 -13.54 8.69 -3.68
N ALA A 79 -13.71 7.41 -4.03
CA ALA A 79 -13.76 6.32 -3.06
C ALA A 79 -12.78 5.20 -3.40
N PHE A 80 -12.07 4.74 -2.39
CA PHE A 80 -11.16 3.59 -2.46
C PHE A 80 -11.58 2.56 -1.41
N ALA A 81 -12.04 1.41 -1.87
CA ALA A 81 -12.42 0.30 -1.01
C ALA A 81 -11.31 -0.75 -1.04
N VAL A 82 -11.00 -1.31 0.13
CA VAL A 82 -9.97 -2.33 0.31
C VAL A 82 -10.54 -3.43 1.19
N ASP A 83 -10.25 -4.68 0.83
CA ASP A 83 -10.69 -5.86 1.58
C ASP A 83 -9.61 -6.95 1.56
N ASP A 84 -9.72 -7.90 2.49
CA ASP A 84 -8.86 -9.09 2.62
C ASP A 84 -7.36 -8.77 2.51
N VAL A 85 -6.91 -7.78 3.28
CA VAL A 85 -5.51 -7.37 3.35
C VAL A 85 -4.70 -8.44 4.06
N LYS A 86 -3.69 -8.98 3.38
CA LYS A 86 -2.83 -10.05 3.87
C LYS A 86 -1.37 -9.66 3.77
N LEU A 87 -0.62 -9.94 4.82
CA LEU A 87 0.83 -9.84 4.84
C LEU A 87 1.36 -11.20 5.25
N VAL A 88 1.92 -11.95 4.29
CA VAL A 88 2.37 -13.33 4.51
C VAL A 88 3.88 -13.44 4.31
N PRO A 89 4.60 -14.22 5.14
CA PRO A 89 5.98 -14.56 4.84
C PRO A 89 6.06 -15.30 3.51
N THR A 90 6.97 -14.92 2.63
CA THR A 90 7.30 -15.76 1.47
C THR A 90 8.32 -16.80 1.91
N ALA A 91 7.99 -18.08 1.74
CA ALA A 91 8.92 -19.16 1.99
C ALA A 91 10.14 -18.99 1.07
N ARG A 92 11.33 -19.10 1.63
CA ARG A 92 12.55 -19.34 0.85
C ARG A 92 12.61 -20.80 0.44
#